data_AF-A0A089P8Y1-F1
#
_entry.id   AF-A0A089P8Y1-F1
#
_cell.length_a   1.000
_cell.length_b   1.000
_cell.length_c   1.000
_cell.angle_alpha   90.00
_cell.angle_beta   90.00
_cell.angle_gamma   90.00
#
_symmetry.space_group_name_H-M   'P 1'
#
loop_
_entity.id
_entity.type
_entity.pdbx_description
1 polymer ?
#
loop_
_entity_poly.entity_id
_entity_poly.type
_entity_poly.pdbx_seq_one_letter_code
_entity_poly.pdbx_strand_id
1 'polypeptide(L)'
;MSNRKKVKRTERYKFPTFSVPFNLDEIKENFTINTNTTSNISKDVLNQAFNAHTNGNIKEAIESYQYLISQGFNDPRVYLNYGSILKNLGKLEEAELIIRKGIELNPNFAMGYFNLGIILIDLSKPNEAELATREGIKLNPNFAIGYFNLGIILKTLGKMNEAVLAINKAIELNPNHSNSYFHLGTILNILGQKKEAEIEIKKAIKINPNFLEAYINLGIILRDLGKIKEAILVTRRAIEVDPNIAESYSNLGSLLVDLGNLDEAEIAMNKAITINPNNMKFKSNLISLLSIYKPCDNNSNQLYIINEEFNKINLSYSDSEFISDIKVMNIYRKGLEIYKKHNLSLETDAYQIYRSNEINLNCERHHMVFEKNKIIPAFCFNCYKVQIETNSIIEFIKIFLVFNRIKLENNNTRKCMVELRPNIPGFYKGLIYCSDLNEAYLISNQLDNIIQKNVRSNLQSIVKRGCSEFQKEFPEYKEINRFGSQTMEYNKEWRRIENEADKGYGNWGKSHKTINEFNLNNFLIMRNWLAYAHKIGDKSIYKISEEIIKGTEKFKYLNRSINT
;
A
#
# COMPACT_ATOMS: atom_id res chain seq x y z
N MET A 1 13.22 17.44 -34.46
CA MET A 1 12.34 16.35 -33.96
C MET A 1 12.33 16.39 -32.43
N SER A 2 11.22 16.80 -31.79
CA SER A 2 11.16 16.97 -30.33
C SER A 2 10.24 15.92 -29.68
N ASN A 3 10.83 15.02 -28.89
CA ASN A 3 10.13 13.92 -28.26
C ASN A 3 9.46 14.39 -26.96
N ARG A 4 8.18 14.77 -27.01
CA ARG A 4 7.41 15.15 -25.81
C ARG A 4 7.15 13.92 -24.94
N LYS A 5 7.81 13.87 -23.78
CA LYS A 5 7.61 12.86 -22.73
C LYS A 5 6.13 12.77 -22.33
N LYS A 6 5.51 11.60 -22.48
CA LYS A 6 4.21 11.30 -21.85
C LYS A 6 4.39 11.26 -20.34
N VAL A 7 3.96 12.31 -19.64
CA VAL A 7 3.86 12.30 -18.16
C VAL A 7 2.80 11.29 -17.76
N LYS A 8 3.17 10.28 -16.97
CA LYS A 8 2.21 9.33 -16.42
C LYS A 8 1.24 10.08 -15.50
N ARG A 9 -0.06 10.04 -15.82
CA ARG A 9 -1.11 10.42 -14.85
C ARG A 9 -0.97 9.52 -13.63
N THR A 10 -0.99 10.11 -12.45
CA THR A 10 -1.32 9.39 -11.22
C THR A 10 -2.70 8.76 -11.38
N GLU A 11 -2.91 7.61 -10.74
CA GLU A 11 -4.23 6.97 -10.65
C GLU A 11 -5.16 7.88 -9.84
N ARG A 12 -5.83 8.81 -10.54
CA ARG A 12 -7.01 9.46 -10.01
C ARG A 12 -8.04 8.37 -9.77
N TYR A 13 -8.58 8.29 -8.57
CA TYR A 13 -9.82 7.57 -8.32
C TYR A 13 -10.83 8.03 -9.37
N LYS A 14 -11.18 7.15 -10.31
CA LYS A 14 -12.33 7.38 -11.19
C LYS A 14 -13.55 7.22 -10.30
N PHE A 15 -14.09 8.34 -9.84
CA PHE A 15 -15.44 8.39 -9.32
C PHE A 15 -16.35 7.74 -10.37
N PRO A 16 -17.24 6.79 -10.01
CA PRO A 16 -18.10 6.13 -10.98
C PRO A 16 -18.88 7.20 -11.75
N THR A 17 -18.55 7.36 -13.03
CA THR A 17 -19.17 8.34 -13.91
C THR A 17 -20.49 7.77 -14.37
N PHE A 18 -21.52 7.93 -13.54
CA PHE A 18 -22.88 7.61 -13.94
C PHE A 18 -23.30 8.55 -15.09
N SER A 19 -23.88 7.97 -16.13
CA SER A 19 -24.74 8.71 -17.05
C SER A 19 -25.84 9.40 -16.24
N VAL A 20 -26.31 10.55 -16.75
CA VAL A 20 -27.40 11.30 -16.11
C VAL A 20 -28.57 10.34 -15.84
N PRO A 21 -29.14 10.29 -14.61
CA PRO A 21 -30.00 9.18 -14.15
C PRO A 21 -31.41 9.15 -14.79
N PHE A 22 -31.59 9.75 -15.96
CA PHE A 22 -32.84 9.69 -16.71
C PHE A 22 -33.00 8.33 -17.38
N ASN A 23 -33.46 7.34 -16.61
CA ASN A 23 -34.37 6.37 -17.22
C ASN A 23 -35.68 7.11 -17.53
N LEU A 24 -36.28 6.88 -18.70
CA LEU A 24 -37.49 7.58 -19.16
C LEU A 24 -38.69 7.40 -18.19
N ASP A 25 -38.68 6.33 -17.40
CA ASP A 25 -39.70 6.03 -16.39
C ASP A 25 -39.74 6.97 -15.18
N GLU A 26 -38.62 7.63 -14.83
CA GLU A 26 -38.58 8.62 -13.73
C GLU A 26 -39.22 9.97 -14.12
N ILE A 27 -39.50 10.18 -15.42
CA ILE A 27 -40.06 11.44 -15.95
C ILE A 27 -41.59 11.49 -15.80
N LYS A 28 -42.12 11.11 -14.63
CA LYS A 28 -43.56 11.12 -14.30
C LYS A 28 -44.01 12.27 -13.40
N GLU A 29 -43.11 13.14 -12.94
CA GLU A 29 -43.53 14.41 -12.33
C GLU A 29 -44.18 15.31 -13.39
N ASN A 30 -45.40 15.75 -13.10
CA ASN A 30 -46.33 16.27 -14.10
C ASN A 30 -45.79 17.48 -14.88
N PHE A 31 -45.77 17.35 -16.21
CA PHE A 31 -45.36 18.41 -17.12
C PHE A 31 -46.43 19.51 -17.24
N THR A 32 -46.14 20.70 -16.71
CA THR A 32 -46.75 21.97 -17.15
C THR A 32 -45.66 22.97 -17.49
N ILE A 33 -45.29 23.04 -18.78
CA ILE A 33 -44.35 24.04 -19.30
C ILE A 33 -45.13 25.32 -19.61
N ASN A 34 -44.85 26.39 -18.90
CA ASN A 34 -45.53 27.68 -19.08
C ASN A 34 -44.88 28.46 -20.25
N THR A 35 -45.39 28.30 -21.47
CA THR A 35 -44.77 28.85 -22.69
C THR A 35 -45.46 30.10 -23.24
N ASN A 36 -44.83 31.25 -23.05
CA ASN A 36 -44.90 32.40 -23.95
C ASN A 36 -43.44 32.63 -24.41
N THR A 37 -42.93 32.16 -25.57
CA THR A 37 -43.51 32.03 -26.92
C THR A 37 -42.85 30.86 -27.73
N THR A 38 -43.08 30.77 -29.06
CA THR A 38 -42.43 29.88 -30.07
C THR A 38 -42.39 28.37 -29.76
N SER A 39 -43.57 27.74 -29.66
CA SER A 39 -43.76 26.50 -28.89
C SER A 39 -43.64 25.12 -29.60
N ASN A 40 -43.29 25.04 -30.90
CA ASN A 40 -43.15 23.74 -31.61
C ASN A 40 -41.70 23.38 -31.96
N ILE A 41 -40.99 24.18 -32.78
CA ILE A 41 -39.63 23.88 -33.26
C ILE A 41 -38.67 23.55 -32.09
N SER A 42 -38.74 24.33 -31.00
CA SER A 42 -37.90 24.13 -29.81
C SER A 42 -38.16 22.80 -29.08
N LYS A 43 -39.36 22.22 -29.17
CA LYS A 43 -39.69 20.93 -28.54
C LYS A 43 -39.16 19.76 -29.37
N ASP A 44 -39.31 19.83 -30.69
CA ASP A 44 -38.84 18.77 -31.59
C ASP A 44 -37.30 18.66 -31.52
N VAL A 45 -36.60 19.79 -31.53
CA VAL A 45 -35.13 19.82 -31.36
C VAL A 45 -34.69 19.39 -29.95
N LEU A 46 -35.47 19.68 -28.90
CA LEU A 46 -35.20 19.17 -27.55
C LEU A 46 -35.31 17.65 -27.47
N ASN A 47 -36.38 17.08 -28.05
CA ASN A 47 -36.58 15.64 -28.13
C ASN A 47 -35.49 14.98 -28.99
N GLN A 48 -35.09 15.60 -30.10
CA GLN A 48 -33.94 15.14 -30.89
C GLN A 48 -32.65 15.16 -30.08
N ALA A 49 -32.35 16.23 -29.34
CA ALA A 49 -31.15 16.33 -28.50
C ALA A 49 -31.10 15.25 -27.41
N PHE A 50 -32.25 14.96 -26.79
CA PHE A 50 -32.39 13.91 -25.78
C PHE A 50 -32.21 12.52 -26.41
N ASN A 51 -32.87 12.23 -27.53
CA ASN A 51 -32.74 10.96 -28.25
C ASN A 51 -31.32 10.74 -28.80
N ALA A 52 -30.68 11.78 -29.34
CA ALA A 52 -29.30 11.72 -29.77
C ALA A 52 -28.36 11.42 -28.60
N HIS A 53 -28.58 12.05 -27.44
CA HIS A 53 -27.76 11.81 -26.25
C HIS A 53 -27.93 10.39 -25.70
N THR A 54 -29.17 9.90 -25.57
CA THR A 54 -29.45 8.54 -25.05
C THR A 54 -28.97 7.44 -25.99
N ASN A 55 -29.03 7.65 -27.31
CA ASN A 55 -28.49 6.72 -28.31
C ASN A 55 -26.97 6.83 -28.51
N GLY A 56 -26.27 7.74 -27.82
CA GLY A 56 -24.82 7.90 -27.94
C GLY A 56 -24.35 8.69 -29.17
N ASN A 57 -25.26 9.35 -29.91
CA ASN A 57 -24.95 10.31 -30.97
C ASN A 57 -24.43 11.64 -30.38
N ILE A 58 -23.30 11.59 -29.68
CA ILE A 58 -22.78 12.71 -28.87
C ILE A 58 -22.59 14.00 -29.69
N LYS A 59 -22.16 13.90 -30.95
CA LYS A 59 -21.96 15.07 -31.82
C LYS A 59 -23.29 15.79 -32.11
N GLU A 60 -24.31 15.05 -32.55
CA GLU A 60 -25.65 15.56 -32.83
C GLU A 60 -26.27 16.18 -31.58
N ALA A 61 -26.17 15.49 -30.44
CA ALA A 61 -26.65 15.99 -29.14
C ALA A 61 -26.00 17.34 -28.76
N ILE A 62 -24.68 17.48 -28.94
CA ILE A 62 -23.97 18.75 -28.70
C ILE A 62 -24.50 19.85 -29.61
N GLU A 63 -24.62 19.60 -30.91
CA GLU A 63 -25.09 20.57 -31.89
C GLU A 63 -26.53 21.03 -31.56
N SER A 64 -27.43 20.11 -31.20
CA SER A 64 -28.79 20.44 -30.77
C SER A 64 -28.84 21.22 -29.46
N TYR A 65 -28.06 20.85 -28.42
CA TYR A 65 -28.02 21.62 -27.17
C TYR A 65 -27.42 23.02 -27.35
N GLN A 66 -26.36 23.15 -28.15
CA GLN A 66 -25.78 24.45 -28.48
C GLN A 66 -26.77 25.32 -29.27
N TYR A 67 -27.50 24.73 -30.22
CA TYR A 67 -28.56 25.42 -30.94
C TYR A 67 -29.64 25.94 -29.98
N LEU A 68 -30.20 25.08 -29.12
CA LEU A 68 -31.22 25.46 -28.12
C LEU A 68 -30.74 26.60 -27.22
N ILE A 69 -29.51 26.51 -26.70
CA ILE A 69 -28.91 27.59 -25.88
C ILE A 69 -28.75 28.88 -26.68
N SER A 70 -28.35 28.81 -27.96
CA SER A 70 -28.20 30.01 -28.80
C SER A 70 -29.54 30.69 -29.15
N GLN A 71 -30.64 29.93 -29.19
CA GLN A 71 -32.00 30.46 -29.36
C GLN A 71 -32.63 30.97 -28.04
N GLY A 72 -31.87 31.01 -26.93
CA GLY A 72 -32.38 31.47 -25.64
C GLY A 72 -33.32 30.49 -24.93
N PHE A 73 -33.23 29.19 -25.23
CA PHE A 73 -34.09 28.18 -24.61
C PHE A 73 -33.69 27.90 -23.16
N ASN A 74 -34.39 28.54 -22.23
CA ASN A 74 -34.07 28.57 -20.80
C ASN A 74 -34.60 27.34 -20.02
N ASP A 75 -34.25 26.13 -20.45
CA ASP A 75 -34.57 24.88 -19.73
C ASP A 75 -33.33 24.34 -19.01
N PRO A 76 -33.31 24.22 -17.66
CA PRO A 76 -32.14 23.77 -16.92
C PRO A 76 -31.68 22.35 -17.29
N ARG A 77 -32.54 21.52 -17.89
CA ARG A 77 -32.21 20.16 -18.36
C ARG A 77 -31.29 20.17 -19.58
N VAL A 78 -31.39 21.18 -20.45
CA VAL A 78 -30.49 21.37 -21.60
C VAL A 78 -29.06 21.64 -21.10
N TYR A 79 -28.92 22.55 -20.14
CA TYR A 79 -27.64 22.84 -19.49
C TYR A 79 -27.12 21.61 -18.74
N LEU A 80 -27.98 20.89 -18.01
CA LEU A 80 -27.61 19.65 -17.30
C LEU A 80 -27.01 18.59 -18.23
N ASN A 81 -27.70 18.28 -19.32
CA ASN A 81 -27.30 17.24 -20.25
C ASN A 81 -26.05 17.66 -21.05
N TYR A 82 -25.98 18.92 -21.51
CA TYR A 82 -24.81 19.43 -22.20
C TYR A 82 -23.58 19.46 -21.29
N GLY A 83 -23.72 19.91 -20.04
CA GLY A 83 -22.66 19.86 -19.03
C GLY A 83 -22.18 18.44 -18.73
N SER A 84 -23.08 17.45 -18.70
CA SER A 84 -22.71 16.04 -18.56
C SER A 84 -21.90 15.52 -19.76
N ILE A 85 -22.26 15.89 -20.99
CA ILE A 85 -21.47 15.56 -22.18
C ILE A 85 -20.07 16.20 -22.11
N LEU A 86 -19.99 17.50 -21.77
CA LEU A 86 -18.72 18.22 -21.62
C LEU A 86 -17.81 17.55 -20.58
N LYS A 87 -18.38 17.14 -19.43
CA LYS A 87 -17.68 16.37 -18.40
C LYS A 87 -17.13 15.04 -18.95
N ASN A 88 -17.95 14.29 -19.69
CA ASN A 88 -17.55 13.01 -20.28
C ASN A 88 -16.47 13.17 -21.37
N LEU A 89 -16.45 14.31 -22.07
CA LEU A 89 -15.38 14.71 -22.99
C LEU A 89 -14.12 15.26 -22.27
N GLY A 90 -14.14 15.38 -20.94
CA GLY A 90 -13.03 15.92 -20.14
C GLY A 90 -12.89 17.44 -20.15
N LYS A 91 -13.88 18.17 -20.70
CA LYS A 91 -13.98 19.64 -20.71
C LYS A 91 -14.62 20.12 -19.40
N LEU A 92 -13.94 19.87 -18.28
CA LEU A 92 -14.51 20.01 -16.94
C LEU A 92 -14.85 21.45 -16.57
N GLU A 93 -14.04 22.42 -16.99
CA GLU A 93 -14.25 23.85 -16.72
C GLU A 93 -15.44 24.41 -17.54
N GLU A 94 -15.60 23.97 -18.79
CA GLU A 94 -16.78 24.27 -19.60
C GLU A 94 -18.04 23.62 -18.99
N ALA A 95 -17.92 22.38 -18.51
CA ALA A 95 -19.01 21.68 -17.83
C ALA A 95 -19.46 22.41 -16.56
N GLU A 96 -18.52 22.86 -15.72
CA GLU A 96 -18.84 23.63 -14.50
C GLU A 96 -19.64 24.90 -14.85
N LEU A 97 -19.18 25.69 -15.83
CA LEU A 97 -19.84 26.91 -16.26
C LEU A 97 -21.26 26.66 -16.79
N ILE A 98 -21.44 25.63 -17.61
CA ILE A 98 -22.74 25.27 -18.17
C ILE A 98 -23.70 24.79 -17.08
N ILE A 99 -23.26 23.95 -16.14
CA ILE A 99 -24.11 23.49 -15.03
C ILE A 99 -24.50 24.65 -14.11
N ARG A 100 -23.58 25.57 -13.78
CA ARG A 100 -23.90 26.75 -12.96
C ARG A 100 -24.97 27.63 -13.62
N LYS A 101 -24.92 27.85 -14.94
CA LYS A 101 -26.01 28.53 -15.69
C LYS A 101 -27.35 27.80 -15.60
N GLY A 102 -27.34 26.47 -15.65
CA GLY A 102 -28.55 25.66 -15.44
C GLY A 102 -29.16 25.85 -14.04
N ILE A 103 -28.32 25.99 -13.02
CA ILE A 103 -28.74 26.28 -11.64
C ILE A 103 -29.23 27.74 -11.50
N GLU A 104 -28.59 28.70 -12.15
CA GLU A 104 -29.03 30.12 -12.17
C GLU A 104 -30.43 30.27 -12.77
N LEU A 105 -30.76 29.50 -13.81
CA LEU A 105 -32.10 29.47 -14.43
C LEU A 105 -33.17 28.81 -13.55
N ASN A 106 -32.79 27.83 -12.72
CA ASN A 106 -33.71 27.22 -11.75
C ASN A 106 -32.96 26.78 -10.47
N PRO A 107 -32.89 27.64 -9.44
CA PRO A 107 -32.23 27.33 -8.17
C PRO A 107 -32.86 26.19 -7.37
N ASN A 108 -34.05 25.71 -7.74
CA ASN A 108 -34.69 24.55 -7.10
C ASN A 108 -34.40 23.23 -7.82
N PHE A 109 -33.59 23.24 -8.89
CA PHE A 109 -33.29 22.04 -9.67
C PHE A 109 -32.18 21.18 -9.04
N ALA A 110 -32.57 20.29 -8.12
CA ALA A 110 -31.67 19.40 -7.36
C ALA A 110 -30.61 18.68 -8.23
N MET A 111 -30.99 18.23 -9.43
CA MET A 111 -30.07 17.52 -10.34
C MET A 111 -28.89 18.39 -10.82
N GLY A 112 -29.09 19.70 -10.97
CA GLY A 112 -28.01 20.64 -11.29
C GLY A 112 -26.92 20.61 -10.22
N TYR A 113 -27.33 20.68 -8.96
CA TYR A 113 -26.45 20.63 -7.79
C TYR A 113 -25.71 19.29 -7.66
N PHE A 114 -26.38 18.16 -7.92
CA PHE A 114 -25.73 16.84 -7.90
C PHE A 114 -24.66 16.71 -8.99
N ASN A 115 -24.96 17.12 -10.23
CA ASN A 115 -23.96 17.08 -11.32
C ASN A 115 -22.81 18.08 -11.08
N LEU A 116 -23.10 19.25 -10.51
CA LEU A 116 -22.07 20.22 -10.10
C LEU A 116 -21.11 19.59 -9.08
N GLY A 117 -21.64 18.88 -8.06
CA GLY A 117 -20.83 18.17 -7.06
C GLY A 117 -19.84 17.18 -7.68
N ILE A 118 -20.27 16.37 -8.66
CA ILE A 118 -19.39 15.40 -9.33
C ILE A 118 -18.33 16.12 -10.20
N ILE A 119 -18.70 17.18 -10.92
CA ILE A 119 -17.75 17.95 -11.76
C ILE A 119 -16.69 18.65 -10.89
N LEU A 120 -17.11 19.24 -9.76
CA LEU A 120 -16.20 19.88 -8.81
C LEU A 120 -15.21 18.88 -8.21
N ILE A 121 -15.63 17.63 -7.97
CA ILE A 121 -14.71 16.56 -7.57
C ILE A 121 -13.68 16.22 -8.66
N ASP A 122 -14.08 16.09 -9.92
CA ASP A 122 -13.15 15.85 -11.03
C ASP A 122 -12.16 17.02 -11.25
N LEU A 123 -12.59 18.24 -10.90
CA LEU A 123 -11.79 19.47 -10.84
C LEU A 123 -10.93 19.60 -9.58
N SER A 124 -10.96 18.64 -8.65
CA SER A 124 -10.24 18.69 -7.36
C SER A 124 -10.68 19.83 -6.41
N LYS A 125 -11.96 20.21 -6.44
CA LYS A 125 -12.61 21.21 -5.57
C LYS A 125 -13.60 20.56 -4.56
N PRO A 126 -13.15 19.67 -3.64
CA PRO A 126 -14.06 18.86 -2.82
C PRO A 126 -14.89 19.67 -1.82
N ASN A 127 -14.41 20.81 -1.33
CA ASN A 127 -15.18 21.67 -0.42
C ASN A 127 -16.41 22.30 -1.11
N GLU A 128 -16.25 22.81 -2.35
CA GLU A 128 -17.39 23.30 -3.14
C GLU A 128 -18.34 22.15 -3.51
N ALA A 129 -17.80 20.97 -3.80
CA ALA A 129 -18.59 19.78 -4.13
C ALA A 129 -19.51 19.35 -2.97
N GLU A 130 -19.02 19.43 -1.74
CA GLU A 130 -19.81 19.15 -0.53
C GLU A 130 -20.99 20.11 -0.42
N LEU A 131 -20.74 21.43 -0.56
CA LEU A 131 -21.78 22.47 -0.49
C LEU A 131 -22.84 22.27 -1.58
N ALA A 132 -22.42 22.07 -2.83
CA ALA A 132 -23.33 21.81 -3.94
C ALA A 132 -24.18 20.57 -3.67
N THR A 133 -23.56 19.45 -3.27
CA THR A 133 -24.28 18.18 -3.05
C THR A 133 -25.26 18.27 -1.87
N ARG A 134 -24.92 19.02 -0.80
CA ARG A 134 -25.84 19.25 0.33
C ARG A 134 -27.06 20.09 -0.06
N GLU A 135 -26.91 21.12 -0.90
CA GLU A 135 -28.09 21.84 -1.45
C GLU A 135 -28.93 20.94 -2.37
N GLY A 136 -28.30 20.07 -3.18
CA GLY A 136 -29.02 19.04 -3.94
C GLY A 136 -29.85 18.11 -3.06
N ILE A 137 -29.30 17.62 -1.95
CA ILE A 137 -30.01 16.78 -0.96
C ILE A 137 -31.16 17.55 -0.29
N LYS A 138 -30.97 18.83 0.04
CA LYS A 138 -32.02 19.67 0.63
C LYS A 138 -33.21 19.86 -0.32
N LEU A 139 -32.96 19.93 -1.63
CA LEU A 139 -33.98 20.03 -2.67
C LEU A 139 -34.61 18.67 -3.01
N ASN A 140 -33.87 17.57 -2.93
CA ASN A 140 -34.39 16.21 -3.10
C ASN A 140 -33.80 15.23 -2.04
N PRO A 141 -34.46 15.10 -0.87
CA PRO A 141 -33.96 14.31 0.26
C PRO A 141 -34.16 12.79 0.10
N ASN A 142 -34.76 12.33 -1.00
CA ASN A 142 -34.95 10.89 -1.29
C ASN A 142 -34.00 10.38 -2.38
N PHE A 143 -33.11 11.22 -2.92
CA PHE A 143 -32.19 10.82 -3.98
C PHE A 143 -30.97 10.05 -3.43
N ALA A 144 -31.05 8.72 -3.45
CA ALA A 144 -30.01 7.81 -2.94
C ALA A 144 -28.59 8.11 -3.48
N ILE A 145 -28.48 8.42 -4.78
CA ILE A 145 -27.19 8.73 -5.43
C ILE A 145 -26.60 10.04 -4.90
N GLY A 146 -27.42 11.00 -4.47
CA GLY A 146 -26.96 12.25 -3.85
C GLY A 146 -26.23 12.01 -2.53
N TYR A 147 -26.82 11.16 -1.68
CA TYR A 147 -26.18 10.71 -0.44
C TYR A 147 -24.94 9.85 -0.68
N PHE A 148 -24.96 9.01 -1.72
CA PHE A 148 -23.78 8.25 -2.13
C PHE A 148 -22.63 9.20 -2.49
N ASN A 149 -22.87 10.15 -3.40
CA ASN A 149 -21.89 11.15 -3.82
C ASN A 149 -21.37 11.97 -2.64
N LEU A 150 -22.25 12.41 -1.73
CA LEU A 150 -21.86 13.12 -0.51
C LEU A 150 -20.90 12.26 0.35
N GLY A 151 -21.20 10.98 0.56
CA GLY A 151 -20.32 10.08 1.30
C GLY A 151 -18.94 9.93 0.67
N ILE A 152 -18.87 9.90 -0.66
CA ILE A 152 -17.59 9.86 -1.39
C ILE A 152 -16.81 11.19 -1.25
N ILE A 153 -17.49 12.33 -1.36
CA ILE A 153 -16.89 13.67 -1.13
C ILE A 153 -16.33 13.78 0.29
N LEU A 154 -17.12 13.39 1.29
CA LEU A 154 -16.73 13.42 2.70
C LEU A 154 -15.53 12.50 3.00
N LYS A 155 -15.47 11.32 2.38
CA LYS A 155 -14.29 10.44 2.42
C LYS A 155 -13.05 11.15 1.87
N THR A 156 -13.16 11.84 0.74
CA THR A 156 -12.06 12.63 0.15
C THR A 156 -11.61 13.79 1.04
N LEU A 157 -12.53 14.38 1.81
CA LEU A 157 -12.25 15.42 2.80
C LEU A 157 -11.75 14.89 4.16
N GLY A 158 -11.62 13.57 4.33
CA GLY A 158 -11.22 12.95 5.60
C GLY A 158 -12.32 12.90 6.67
N LYS A 159 -13.55 13.34 6.36
CA LYS A 159 -14.73 13.35 7.25
C LYS A 159 -15.37 11.96 7.33
N MET A 160 -14.61 10.96 7.76
CA MET A 160 -14.98 9.54 7.66
C MET A 160 -16.29 9.17 8.36
N ASN A 161 -16.58 9.74 9.54
CA ASN A 161 -17.83 9.43 10.26
C ASN A 161 -19.07 10.01 9.55
N GLU A 162 -18.99 11.23 9.03
CA GLU A 162 -20.07 11.79 8.20
C GLU A 162 -20.24 11.00 6.89
N ALA A 163 -19.13 10.53 6.31
CA ALA A 163 -19.16 9.68 5.12
C ALA A 163 -19.94 8.38 5.36
N VAL A 164 -19.73 7.71 6.51
CA VAL A 164 -20.51 6.53 6.90
C VAL A 164 -22.00 6.85 7.00
N LEU A 165 -22.38 7.97 7.63
CA LEU A 165 -23.79 8.38 7.75
C LEU A 165 -24.43 8.64 6.37
N ALA A 166 -23.74 9.33 5.48
CA ALA A 166 -24.22 9.61 4.13
C ALA A 166 -24.36 8.32 3.30
N ILE A 167 -23.36 7.42 3.30
CA ILE A 167 -23.46 6.14 2.60
C ILE A 167 -24.57 5.25 3.18
N ASN A 168 -24.76 5.22 4.51
CA ASN A 168 -25.87 4.49 5.13
C ASN A 168 -27.24 5.02 4.67
N LYS A 169 -27.41 6.34 4.54
CA LYS A 169 -28.65 6.91 3.99
C LYS A 169 -28.85 6.57 2.51
N ALA A 170 -27.78 6.47 1.73
CA ALA A 170 -27.86 5.97 0.36
C ALA A 170 -28.28 4.49 0.28
N ILE A 171 -27.86 3.66 1.25
CA ILE A 171 -28.27 2.25 1.37
C ILE A 171 -29.73 2.13 1.80
N GLU A 172 -30.17 2.97 2.75
CA GLU A 172 -31.57 3.03 3.20
C GLU A 172 -32.52 3.35 2.04
N LEU A 173 -32.15 4.34 1.21
CA LEU A 173 -32.93 4.78 0.05
C LEU A 173 -32.80 3.83 -1.16
N ASN A 174 -31.68 3.11 -1.32
CA ASN A 174 -31.50 2.08 -2.35
C ASN A 174 -30.71 0.87 -1.82
N PRO A 175 -31.40 -0.14 -1.25
CA PRO A 175 -30.78 -1.36 -0.72
C PRO A 175 -30.12 -2.28 -1.76
N ASN A 176 -30.24 -1.97 -3.06
CA ASN A 176 -29.64 -2.72 -4.16
C ASN A 176 -28.45 -1.98 -4.80
N HIS A 177 -27.96 -0.87 -4.22
CA HIS A 177 -26.80 -0.16 -4.75
C HIS A 177 -25.47 -0.76 -4.25
N SER A 178 -24.92 -1.71 -5.00
CA SER A 178 -23.66 -2.43 -4.67
C SER A 178 -22.48 -1.49 -4.35
N ASN A 179 -22.36 -0.36 -5.07
CA ASN A 179 -21.31 0.63 -4.81
C ASN A 179 -21.42 1.25 -3.42
N SER A 180 -22.62 1.52 -2.88
CA SER A 180 -22.75 2.04 -1.52
C SER A 180 -22.18 1.06 -0.50
N TYR A 181 -22.52 -0.22 -0.59
CA TYR A 181 -21.99 -1.26 0.30
C TYR A 181 -20.47 -1.43 0.18
N PHE A 182 -19.94 -1.42 -1.04
CA PHE A 182 -18.50 -1.47 -1.28
C PHE A 182 -17.80 -0.27 -0.63
N HIS A 183 -18.27 0.94 -0.87
CA HIS A 183 -17.66 2.15 -0.35
C HIS A 183 -17.78 2.26 1.18
N LEU A 184 -18.92 1.88 1.76
CA LEU A 184 -19.08 1.71 3.20
C LEU A 184 -18.00 0.78 3.76
N GLY A 185 -17.86 -0.41 3.18
CA GLY A 185 -16.82 -1.37 3.54
C GLY A 185 -15.39 -0.79 3.43
N THR A 186 -15.09 -0.02 2.39
CA THR A 186 -13.77 0.65 2.30
C THR A 186 -13.54 1.69 3.41
N ILE A 187 -14.58 2.42 3.84
CA ILE A 187 -14.47 3.42 4.90
C ILE A 187 -14.33 2.74 6.26
N LEU A 188 -15.13 1.70 6.53
CA LEU A 188 -15.04 0.86 7.74
C LEU A 188 -13.63 0.24 7.87
N ASN A 189 -13.04 -0.25 6.78
CA ASN A 189 -11.68 -0.78 6.80
C ASN A 189 -10.63 0.30 7.16
N ILE A 190 -10.77 1.53 6.62
CA ILE A 190 -9.90 2.67 6.96
C ILE A 190 -10.06 3.06 8.44
N LEU A 191 -11.27 2.92 9.00
CA LEU A 191 -11.56 3.11 10.43
C LEU A 191 -11.12 1.93 11.32
N GLY A 192 -10.51 0.88 10.76
CA GLY A 192 -10.07 -0.32 11.49
C GLY A 192 -11.20 -1.30 11.85
N GLN A 193 -12.43 -1.03 11.42
CA GLN A 193 -13.64 -1.85 11.59
C GLN A 193 -13.69 -2.96 10.52
N LYS A 194 -12.67 -3.83 10.56
CA LYS A 194 -12.40 -4.85 9.53
C LYS A 194 -13.50 -5.92 9.39
N LYS A 195 -14.16 -6.30 10.50
CA LYS A 195 -15.22 -7.33 10.49
C LYS A 195 -16.50 -6.80 9.84
N GLU A 196 -16.82 -5.55 10.16
CA GLU A 196 -17.93 -4.79 9.62
C GLU A 196 -17.67 -4.55 8.12
N ALA A 197 -16.44 -4.16 7.75
CA ALA A 197 -16.02 -4.03 6.36
C ALA A 197 -16.17 -5.34 5.55
N GLU A 198 -15.80 -6.49 6.13
CA GLU A 198 -15.99 -7.81 5.50
C GLU A 198 -17.48 -8.07 5.15
N ILE A 199 -18.38 -7.75 6.08
CA ILE A 199 -19.83 -7.94 5.91
C ILE A 199 -20.36 -7.06 4.76
N GLU A 200 -20.04 -5.77 4.76
CA GLU A 200 -20.57 -4.84 3.76
C GLU A 200 -20.01 -5.12 2.35
N ILE A 201 -18.72 -5.47 2.21
CA ILE A 201 -18.18 -5.87 0.90
C ILE A 201 -18.76 -7.21 0.43
N LYS A 202 -19.02 -8.18 1.33
CA LYS A 202 -19.76 -9.41 0.98
C LYS A 202 -21.19 -9.12 0.47
N LYS A 203 -21.87 -8.08 0.98
CA LYS A 203 -23.16 -7.62 0.40
C LYS A 203 -22.98 -7.00 -0.99
N ALA A 204 -21.96 -6.17 -1.19
CA ALA A 204 -21.66 -5.57 -2.50
C ALA A 204 -21.46 -6.63 -3.60
N ILE A 205 -20.71 -7.69 -3.28
CA ILE A 205 -20.48 -8.85 -4.17
C ILE A 205 -21.77 -9.65 -4.39
N LYS A 206 -22.60 -9.84 -3.35
CA LYS A 206 -23.90 -10.53 -3.49
C LYS A 206 -24.84 -9.80 -4.47
N ILE A 207 -24.80 -8.47 -4.48
CA ILE A 207 -25.61 -7.63 -5.36
C ILE A 207 -25.01 -7.56 -6.77
N ASN A 208 -23.68 -7.43 -6.89
CA ASN A 208 -22.96 -7.47 -8.16
C ASN A 208 -21.86 -8.54 -8.12
N PRO A 209 -22.15 -9.78 -8.60
CA PRO A 209 -21.18 -10.88 -8.62
C PRO A 209 -19.96 -10.65 -9.53
N ASN A 210 -19.96 -9.62 -10.38
CA ASN A 210 -18.84 -9.27 -11.25
C ASN A 210 -18.05 -8.05 -10.73
N PHE A 211 -18.23 -7.65 -9.47
CA PHE A 211 -17.57 -6.48 -8.89
C PHE A 211 -16.11 -6.78 -8.49
N LEU A 212 -15.23 -6.73 -9.48
CA LEU A 212 -13.78 -6.99 -9.37
C LEU A 212 -13.12 -6.32 -8.16
N GLU A 213 -13.30 -5.00 -7.99
CA GLU A 213 -12.67 -4.23 -6.92
C GLU A 213 -13.14 -4.68 -5.53
N ALA A 214 -14.40 -5.15 -5.43
CA ALA A 214 -14.94 -5.69 -4.19
C ALA A 214 -14.26 -7.03 -3.82
N TYR A 215 -13.99 -7.92 -4.78
CA TYR A 215 -13.19 -9.12 -4.51
C TYR A 215 -11.75 -8.79 -4.11
N ILE A 216 -11.09 -7.85 -4.80
CA ILE A 216 -9.70 -7.45 -4.46
C ILE A 216 -9.63 -6.91 -3.03
N ASN A 217 -10.53 -5.98 -2.66
CA ASN A 217 -10.56 -5.41 -1.31
C ASN A 217 -10.98 -6.42 -0.24
N LEU A 218 -11.92 -7.34 -0.54
CA LEU A 218 -12.29 -8.41 0.38
C LEU A 218 -11.12 -9.38 0.61
N GLY A 219 -10.34 -9.71 -0.42
CA GLY A 219 -9.12 -10.52 -0.28
C GLY A 219 -8.10 -9.89 0.68
N ILE A 220 -7.89 -8.57 0.56
CA ILE A 220 -7.04 -7.81 1.48
C ILE A 220 -7.62 -7.84 2.91
N ILE A 221 -8.90 -7.53 3.10
CA ILE A 221 -9.54 -7.52 4.43
C ILE A 221 -9.52 -8.89 5.10
N LEU A 222 -9.74 -9.97 4.34
CA LEU A 222 -9.65 -11.34 4.85
C LEU A 222 -8.22 -11.71 5.24
N ARG A 223 -7.20 -11.30 4.47
CA ARG A 223 -5.78 -11.42 4.85
C ARG A 223 -5.51 -10.71 6.17
N ASP A 224 -5.99 -9.48 6.27
CA ASP A 224 -5.91 -8.57 7.41
C ASP A 224 -6.74 -8.99 8.63
N LEU A 225 -7.49 -10.09 8.52
CA LEU A 225 -8.22 -10.82 9.56
C LEU A 225 -7.66 -12.24 9.79
N GLY A 226 -6.51 -12.60 9.21
CA GLY A 226 -5.92 -13.94 9.31
C GLY A 226 -6.70 -15.04 8.58
N LYS A 227 -7.75 -14.71 7.82
CA LYS A 227 -8.58 -15.64 7.04
C LYS A 227 -7.93 -15.99 5.70
N ILE A 228 -6.66 -16.38 5.71
CA ILE A 228 -5.81 -16.57 4.51
C ILE A 228 -6.47 -17.50 3.47
N LYS A 229 -7.12 -18.59 3.90
CA LYS A 229 -7.80 -19.54 3.00
C LYS A 229 -9.01 -18.91 2.29
N GLU A 230 -9.84 -18.14 2.99
CA GLU A 230 -10.96 -17.41 2.37
C GLU A 230 -10.43 -16.33 1.42
N ALA A 231 -9.37 -15.61 1.83
CA ALA A 231 -8.73 -14.59 1.01
C ALA A 231 -8.26 -15.16 -0.34
N ILE A 232 -7.62 -16.34 -0.34
CA ILE A 232 -7.19 -17.03 -1.58
C ILE A 232 -8.38 -17.34 -2.49
N LEU A 233 -9.49 -17.86 -1.95
CA LEU A 233 -10.70 -18.17 -2.75
C LEU A 233 -11.29 -16.90 -3.38
N VAL A 234 -11.41 -15.83 -2.60
CA VAL A 234 -11.90 -14.52 -3.05
C VAL A 234 -10.97 -13.90 -4.10
N THR A 235 -9.64 -14.00 -3.94
CA THR A 235 -8.68 -13.51 -4.94
C THR A 235 -8.70 -14.36 -6.22
N ARG A 236 -8.92 -15.67 -6.15
CA ARG A 236 -9.13 -16.50 -7.35
C ARG A 236 -10.42 -16.10 -8.09
N ARG A 237 -11.52 -15.76 -7.39
CA ARG A 237 -12.71 -15.16 -8.02
C ARG A 237 -12.42 -13.82 -8.71
N ALA A 238 -11.57 -12.96 -8.14
CA ALA A 238 -11.13 -11.74 -8.84
C ALA A 238 -10.41 -12.04 -10.17
N ILE A 239 -9.60 -13.09 -10.22
CA ILE A 239 -8.90 -13.55 -11.43
C ILE A 239 -9.86 -14.18 -12.45
N GLU A 240 -10.93 -14.86 -11.99
CA GLU A 240 -11.98 -15.37 -12.87
C GLU A 240 -12.83 -14.25 -13.49
N VAL A 241 -13.09 -13.16 -12.75
CA VAL A 241 -13.82 -11.98 -13.24
C VAL A 241 -13.00 -11.19 -14.27
N ASP A 242 -11.71 -10.96 -14.03
CA ASP A 242 -10.79 -10.43 -15.04
C ASP A 242 -9.37 -11.04 -14.93
N PRO A 243 -9.00 -11.95 -15.86
CA PRO A 243 -7.67 -12.58 -15.91
C PRO A 243 -6.51 -11.64 -16.27
N ASN A 244 -6.75 -10.35 -16.54
CA ASN A 244 -5.73 -9.37 -16.93
C ASN A 244 -5.37 -8.39 -15.82
N ILE A 245 -5.85 -8.61 -14.58
CA ILE A 245 -5.56 -7.74 -13.43
C ILE A 245 -4.34 -8.26 -12.68
N ALA A 246 -3.20 -7.59 -12.88
CA ALA A 246 -1.92 -7.99 -12.29
C ALA A 246 -1.93 -7.95 -10.75
N GLU A 247 -2.68 -7.03 -10.18
CA GLU A 247 -2.87 -6.83 -8.74
C GLU A 247 -3.49 -8.07 -8.09
N SER A 248 -4.46 -8.72 -8.75
CA SER A 248 -5.10 -9.95 -8.28
C SER A 248 -4.09 -11.11 -8.18
N TYR A 249 -3.23 -11.28 -9.19
CA TYR A 249 -2.16 -12.28 -9.14
C TYR A 249 -1.07 -11.95 -8.11
N SER A 250 -0.74 -10.67 -7.91
CA SER A 250 0.25 -10.29 -6.89
C SER A 250 -0.27 -10.54 -5.48
N ASN A 251 -1.54 -10.22 -5.23
CA ASN A 251 -2.23 -10.51 -3.96
C ASN A 251 -2.32 -12.03 -3.72
N LEU A 252 -2.66 -12.82 -4.75
CA LEU A 252 -2.67 -14.28 -4.67
C LEU A 252 -1.27 -14.81 -4.32
N GLY A 253 -0.22 -14.28 -4.97
CA GLY A 253 1.17 -14.62 -4.67
C GLY A 253 1.52 -14.37 -3.20
N SER A 254 1.23 -13.17 -2.67
CA SER A 254 1.47 -12.87 -1.24
C SER A 254 0.69 -13.79 -0.31
N LEU A 255 -0.59 -14.06 -0.59
CA LEU A 255 -1.41 -14.97 0.21
C LEU A 255 -0.90 -16.42 0.20
N LEU A 256 -0.34 -16.88 -0.92
CA LEU A 256 0.27 -18.20 -1.04
C LEU A 256 1.60 -18.28 -0.28
N VAL A 257 2.40 -17.20 -0.23
CA VAL A 257 3.56 -17.11 0.69
C VAL A 257 3.11 -17.19 2.14
N ASP A 258 2.07 -16.45 2.53
CA ASP A 258 1.51 -16.49 3.89
C ASP A 258 1.00 -17.89 4.26
N LEU A 259 0.45 -18.66 3.30
CA LEU A 259 0.04 -20.05 3.49
C LEU A 259 1.20 -21.06 3.46
N GLY A 260 2.34 -20.67 2.87
CA GLY A 260 3.52 -21.50 2.67
C GLY A 260 3.54 -22.35 1.40
N ASN A 261 2.68 -22.03 0.42
CA ASN A 261 2.67 -22.64 -0.91
C ASN A 261 3.54 -21.81 -1.87
N LEU A 262 4.85 -21.98 -1.75
CA LEU A 262 5.85 -21.10 -2.37
C LEU A 262 5.94 -21.28 -3.90
N ASP A 263 5.72 -22.50 -4.41
CA ASP A 263 5.72 -22.81 -5.84
C ASP A 263 4.58 -22.08 -6.57
N GLU A 264 3.33 -22.20 -6.08
CA GLU A 264 2.21 -21.46 -6.66
C GLU A 264 2.34 -19.95 -6.45
N ALA A 265 2.92 -19.51 -5.33
CA ALA A 265 3.16 -18.09 -5.08
C ALA A 265 4.07 -17.48 -6.15
N GLU A 266 5.11 -18.21 -6.55
CA GLU A 266 6.02 -17.78 -7.60
C GLU A 266 5.32 -17.68 -8.96
N ILE A 267 4.54 -18.70 -9.34
CA ILE A 267 3.75 -18.70 -10.58
C ILE A 267 2.82 -17.49 -10.65
N ALA A 268 2.13 -17.17 -9.54
CA ALA A 268 1.24 -16.02 -9.46
C ALA A 268 2.01 -14.68 -9.55
N MET A 269 3.12 -14.52 -8.83
CA MET A 269 3.96 -13.31 -8.93
C MET A 269 4.56 -13.13 -10.34
N ASN A 270 4.96 -14.23 -10.99
CA ASN A 270 5.46 -14.22 -12.36
C ASN A 270 4.37 -13.74 -13.33
N LYS A 271 3.13 -14.24 -13.20
CA LYS A 271 1.99 -13.79 -14.01
C LYS A 271 1.68 -12.30 -13.82
N ALA A 272 1.75 -11.77 -12.59
CA ALA A 272 1.61 -10.33 -12.33
C ALA A 272 2.68 -9.49 -13.05
N ILE A 273 3.93 -9.95 -13.04
CA ILE A 273 5.03 -9.30 -13.76
C ILE A 273 4.85 -9.40 -15.29
N THR A 274 4.34 -10.52 -15.82
CA THR A 274 4.04 -10.65 -17.25
C THR A 274 2.97 -9.67 -17.72
N ILE A 275 1.90 -9.48 -16.92
CA ILE A 275 0.81 -8.55 -17.25
C ILE A 275 1.30 -7.09 -17.16
N ASN A 276 2.05 -6.73 -16.12
CA ASN A 276 2.55 -5.36 -15.93
C ASN A 276 4.06 -5.35 -15.59
N PRO A 277 4.94 -5.50 -16.61
CA PRO A 277 6.39 -5.63 -16.40
C PRO A 277 7.07 -4.33 -15.96
N ASN A 278 6.34 -3.22 -15.91
CA ASN A 278 6.81 -1.92 -15.45
C ASN A 278 6.44 -1.62 -13.99
N ASN A 279 5.61 -2.46 -13.34
CA ASN A 279 5.28 -2.28 -11.92
C ASN A 279 6.39 -2.86 -11.03
N MET A 280 7.11 -1.96 -10.35
CA MET A 280 8.23 -2.31 -9.49
C MET A 280 7.78 -3.11 -8.25
N LYS A 281 6.55 -2.90 -7.75
CA LYS A 281 6.04 -3.61 -6.57
C LYS A 281 5.94 -5.12 -6.83
N PHE A 282 5.55 -5.54 -8.03
CA PHE A 282 5.46 -6.95 -8.39
C PHE A 282 6.84 -7.61 -8.46
N LYS A 283 7.84 -6.92 -9.02
CA LYS A 283 9.24 -7.38 -9.00
C LYS A 283 9.79 -7.48 -7.57
N SER A 284 9.52 -6.49 -6.73
CA SER A 284 9.94 -6.51 -5.32
C SER A 284 9.28 -7.63 -4.51
N ASN A 285 8.03 -7.98 -4.80
CA ASN A 285 7.35 -9.13 -4.17
C ASN A 285 8.07 -10.45 -4.54
N LEU A 286 8.41 -10.66 -5.82
CA LEU A 286 9.19 -11.85 -6.24
C LEU A 286 10.61 -11.87 -5.65
N ILE A 287 11.30 -10.73 -5.62
CA ILE A 287 12.64 -10.60 -4.99
C ILE A 287 12.60 -10.91 -3.48
N SER A 288 11.47 -10.60 -2.81
CA SER A 288 11.24 -10.98 -1.42
C SER A 288 11.02 -12.49 -1.27
N LEU A 289 10.25 -13.12 -2.16
CA LEU A 289 10.07 -14.58 -2.20
C LEU A 289 11.41 -15.30 -2.39
N LEU A 290 12.25 -14.86 -3.34
CA LEU A 290 13.59 -15.40 -3.59
C LEU A 290 14.59 -15.19 -2.43
N SER A 291 14.20 -14.53 -1.34
CA SER A 291 14.99 -14.46 -0.10
C SER A 291 14.71 -15.61 0.89
N ILE A 292 13.62 -16.36 0.67
CA ILE A 292 13.15 -17.46 1.54
C ILE A 292 12.88 -18.77 0.75
N TYR A 293 12.82 -18.70 -0.59
CA TYR A 293 12.46 -19.79 -1.47
C TYR A 293 13.48 -19.96 -2.61
N LYS A 294 13.74 -21.22 -2.99
CA LYS A 294 14.49 -21.58 -4.19
C LYS A 294 13.54 -22.23 -5.20
N PRO A 295 13.29 -21.58 -6.36
CA PRO A 295 12.58 -22.20 -7.47
C PRO A 295 13.19 -23.54 -7.89
N CYS A 296 12.34 -24.49 -8.32
CA CYS A 296 12.81 -25.70 -8.98
C CYS A 296 13.52 -25.38 -10.31
N ASP A 297 14.46 -26.23 -10.72
CA ASP A 297 15.43 -25.99 -11.80
C ASP A 297 14.85 -25.65 -13.19
N ASN A 298 13.55 -25.85 -13.41
CA ASN A 298 12.86 -25.56 -14.67
C ASN A 298 12.43 -24.08 -14.84
N ASN A 299 12.76 -23.19 -13.91
CA ASN A 299 12.21 -21.83 -13.91
C ASN A 299 12.98 -20.87 -14.86
N SER A 300 12.27 -20.33 -15.85
CA SER A 300 12.80 -19.43 -16.87
C SER A 300 12.72 -17.93 -16.53
N ASN A 301 12.30 -17.54 -15.32
CA ASN A 301 12.21 -16.13 -14.96
C ASN A 301 13.60 -15.47 -14.87
N GLN A 302 13.79 -14.37 -15.61
CA GLN A 302 15.01 -13.58 -15.60
C GLN A 302 15.44 -13.12 -14.19
N LEU A 303 14.50 -12.77 -13.30
CA LEU A 303 14.82 -12.38 -11.92
C LEU A 303 15.34 -13.55 -11.09
N TYR A 304 14.90 -14.79 -11.34
CA TYR A 304 15.47 -15.98 -10.72
C TYR A 304 16.90 -16.21 -11.22
N ILE A 305 17.12 -16.20 -12.54
CA ILE A 305 18.45 -16.35 -13.16
C ILE A 305 19.44 -15.31 -12.62
N ILE A 306 19.01 -14.06 -12.49
CA ILE A 306 19.80 -12.97 -11.89
C ILE A 306 20.07 -13.25 -10.41
N ASN A 307 19.08 -13.68 -9.64
CA ASN A 307 19.26 -14.00 -8.23
C ASN A 307 20.26 -15.16 -8.04
N GLU A 308 20.27 -16.14 -8.94
CA GLU A 308 21.28 -17.20 -8.97
C GLU A 308 22.69 -16.71 -9.33
N GLU A 309 22.84 -15.68 -10.18
CA GLU A 309 24.13 -15.01 -10.36
C GLU A 309 24.60 -14.31 -9.06
N PHE A 310 23.68 -13.72 -8.29
CA PHE A 310 23.99 -13.17 -6.96
C PHE A 310 24.38 -14.27 -5.96
N ASN A 311 23.62 -15.37 -5.88
CA ASN A 311 23.89 -16.50 -4.99
C ASN A 311 25.28 -17.13 -5.26
N LYS A 312 25.76 -17.07 -6.51
CA LYS A 312 27.11 -17.49 -6.94
C LYS A 312 28.24 -16.51 -6.55
N ILE A 313 27.94 -15.32 -6.00
CA ILE A 313 28.98 -14.43 -5.45
C ILE A 313 29.60 -15.12 -4.23
N ASN A 314 30.79 -15.68 -4.43
CA ASN A 314 31.38 -16.62 -3.48
C ASN A 314 31.43 -16.11 -2.03
N LEU A 315 30.51 -16.63 -1.23
CA LEU A 315 30.41 -16.49 0.22
C LEU A 315 30.93 -17.73 0.99
N SER A 316 31.74 -18.60 0.38
CA SER A 316 32.41 -19.72 1.05
C SER A 316 33.58 -19.23 1.91
N TYR A 317 33.53 -19.57 3.19
CA TYR A 317 34.59 -19.30 4.17
C TYR A 317 34.54 -20.43 5.20
N SER A 318 35.67 -20.77 5.82
CA SER A 318 35.61 -21.49 7.09
C SER A 318 35.11 -20.55 8.19
N ASP A 319 34.53 -21.10 9.27
CA ASP A 319 34.19 -20.30 10.48
C ASP A 319 35.44 -19.67 11.13
N SER A 320 36.65 -20.03 10.68
CA SER A 320 37.93 -19.44 11.06
C SER A 320 38.48 -18.37 10.11
N GLU A 321 37.88 -18.13 8.94
CA GLU A 321 38.46 -17.27 7.91
C GLU A 321 38.19 -15.77 8.17
N PHE A 322 39.23 -14.96 7.97
CA PHE A 322 39.21 -13.51 8.17
C PHE A 322 38.49 -12.77 7.03
N ILE A 323 37.56 -11.89 7.39
CA ILE A 323 36.76 -11.06 6.48
C ILE A 323 37.48 -9.72 6.28
N SER A 324 38.40 -9.68 5.31
CA SER A 324 39.13 -8.46 4.96
C SER A 324 38.27 -7.40 4.27
N ASP A 325 38.69 -6.14 4.33
CA ASP A 325 38.08 -5.02 3.59
C ASP A 325 38.05 -5.34 2.08
N ILE A 326 39.14 -5.88 1.53
CA ILE A 326 39.26 -6.30 0.12
C ILE A 326 38.22 -7.36 -0.25
N LYS A 327 37.82 -8.23 0.68
CA LYS A 327 36.80 -9.25 0.43
C LYS A 327 35.39 -8.66 0.43
N VAL A 328 35.07 -7.76 1.37
CA VAL A 328 33.85 -6.92 1.32
C VAL A 328 33.76 -6.19 -0.03
N MET A 329 34.90 -5.69 -0.49
CA MET A 329 35.00 -5.01 -1.78
C MET A 329 34.70 -5.87 -2.99
N ASN A 330 35.26 -7.07 -3.03
CA ASN A 330 35.05 -7.99 -4.14
C ASN A 330 33.58 -8.48 -4.20
N ILE A 331 32.90 -8.60 -3.06
CA ILE A 331 31.46 -8.95 -3.00
C ILE A 331 30.62 -7.85 -3.65
N TYR A 332 30.78 -6.59 -3.22
CA TYR A 332 29.99 -5.49 -3.77
C TYR A 332 30.29 -5.23 -5.25
N ARG A 333 31.57 -5.30 -5.67
CA ARG A 333 31.96 -5.10 -7.07
C ARG A 333 31.29 -6.14 -7.99
N LYS A 334 31.33 -7.42 -7.63
CA LYS A 334 30.64 -8.49 -8.38
C LYS A 334 29.13 -8.27 -8.46
N GLY A 335 28.50 -7.83 -7.36
CA GLY A 335 27.09 -7.47 -7.36
C GLY A 335 26.78 -6.32 -8.31
N LEU A 336 27.65 -5.30 -8.36
CA LEU A 336 27.52 -4.17 -9.28
C LEU A 336 27.76 -4.57 -10.74
N GLU A 337 28.69 -5.48 -11.01
CA GLU A 337 28.93 -6.06 -12.34
C GLU A 337 27.68 -6.79 -12.85
N ILE A 338 27.08 -7.68 -12.05
CA ILE A 338 25.83 -8.38 -12.39
C ILE A 338 24.67 -7.39 -12.59
N TYR A 339 24.54 -6.41 -11.69
CA TYR A 339 23.50 -5.39 -11.76
C TYR A 339 23.59 -4.54 -13.04
N LYS A 340 24.81 -4.14 -13.45
CA LYS A 340 25.07 -3.43 -14.71
C LYS A 340 24.84 -4.34 -15.93
N LYS A 341 25.36 -5.57 -15.93
CA LYS A 341 25.22 -6.58 -17.00
C LYS A 341 23.76 -6.78 -17.40
N HIS A 342 22.86 -6.86 -16.43
CA HIS A 342 21.42 -7.07 -16.66
C HIS A 342 20.60 -5.78 -16.81
N ASN A 343 21.24 -4.61 -16.91
CA ASN A 343 20.60 -3.28 -17.03
C ASN A 343 19.50 -3.04 -16.00
N LEU A 344 19.72 -3.46 -14.75
CA LEU A 344 18.69 -3.43 -13.72
C LEU A 344 18.34 -1.98 -13.35
N SER A 345 17.03 -1.69 -13.34
CA SER A 345 16.43 -0.43 -12.85
C SER A 345 15.71 -0.64 -11.52
N LEU A 346 16.18 -1.62 -10.71
CA LEU A 346 15.57 -2.01 -9.44
C LEU A 346 16.04 -1.13 -8.28
N GLU A 347 15.07 -0.69 -7.49
CA GLU A 347 15.24 0.13 -6.29
C GLU A 347 14.41 -0.49 -5.16
N THR A 348 14.77 -0.21 -3.90
CA THR A 348 14.04 -0.64 -2.70
C THR A 348 14.10 0.47 -1.66
N ASP A 349 13.05 0.63 -0.86
CA ASP A 349 13.05 1.54 0.30
C ASP A 349 13.56 0.83 1.57
N ALA A 350 13.88 -0.47 1.49
CA ALA A 350 14.36 -1.25 2.62
C ALA A 350 15.81 -0.89 2.99
N TYR A 351 16.05 -0.68 4.29
CA TYR A 351 17.35 -0.36 4.90
C TYR A 351 17.76 -1.39 5.97
N GLN A 352 17.15 -2.56 5.95
CA GLN A 352 17.33 -3.62 6.95
C GLN A 352 17.30 -5.01 6.29
N ILE A 353 18.25 -5.87 6.67
CA ILE A 353 18.33 -7.28 6.25
C ILE A 353 18.08 -8.17 7.46
N TYR A 354 17.32 -9.25 7.26
CA TYR A 354 17.04 -10.26 8.28
C TYR A 354 17.61 -11.63 7.88
N ARG A 355 17.92 -12.46 8.89
CA ARG A 355 18.26 -13.89 8.79
C ARG A 355 17.66 -14.65 9.96
N SER A 356 17.17 -15.86 9.72
CA SER A 356 16.42 -16.65 10.69
C SER A 356 16.39 -18.12 10.27
N ASN A 357 16.21 -19.03 11.22
CA ASN A 357 16.31 -20.46 10.93
C ASN A 357 14.98 -21.08 10.50
N GLU A 358 13.85 -20.63 11.05
CA GLU A 358 12.48 -21.09 10.71
C GLU A 358 11.40 -19.97 10.84
N ILE A 359 11.69 -18.83 11.51
CA ILE A 359 10.69 -17.79 11.89
C ILE A 359 9.60 -18.44 12.83
N ASN A 360 8.71 -17.81 13.59
CA ASN A 360 8.27 -16.42 13.74
C ASN A 360 8.39 -15.93 15.19
N LEU A 361 8.73 -14.65 15.33
CA LEU A 361 8.69 -13.91 16.60
C LEU A 361 7.40 -13.08 16.74
N ASN A 362 6.36 -13.41 15.96
CA ASN A 362 5.07 -12.72 15.88
C ASN A 362 5.17 -11.20 15.64
N CYS A 363 6.23 -10.72 14.98
CA CYS A 363 6.51 -9.28 14.88
C CYS A 363 5.36 -8.46 14.23
N GLU A 364 4.70 -8.96 13.19
CA GLU A 364 3.54 -8.27 12.59
C GLU A 364 2.33 -8.23 13.55
N ARG A 365 2.00 -9.37 14.19
CA ARG A 365 1.02 -9.43 15.29
C ARG A 365 1.39 -8.43 16.39
N HIS A 366 2.67 -8.32 16.75
CA HIS A 366 3.15 -7.43 17.80
C HIS A 366 3.01 -5.95 17.43
N HIS A 367 3.40 -5.55 16.21
CA HIS A 367 3.16 -4.20 15.71
C HIS A 367 1.66 -3.89 15.66
N MET A 368 0.83 -4.82 15.16
CA MET A 368 -0.62 -4.66 15.09
C MET A 368 -1.28 -4.51 16.47
N VAL A 369 -0.95 -5.37 17.43
CA VAL A 369 -1.44 -5.28 18.83
C VAL A 369 -1.03 -3.95 19.45
N PHE A 370 0.22 -3.54 19.24
CA PHE A 370 0.76 -2.29 19.74
C PHE A 370 0.11 -1.05 19.11
N GLU A 371 0.04 -0.97 17.77
CA GLU A 371 -0.52 0.18 17.06
C GLU A 371 -2.02 0.35 17.37
N LYS A 372 -2.78 -0.76 17.43
CA LYS A 372 -4.21 -0.73 17.68
C LYS A 372 -4.56 -0.42 19.13
N ASN A 373 -3.91 -1.07 20.09
CA ASN A 373 -4.35 -1.05 21.50
C ASN A 373 -3.42 -0.26 22.41
N LYS A 374 -2.25 0.19 21.91
CA LYS A 374 -1.22 0.85 22.70
C LYS A 374 -0.82 0.02 23.93
N ILE A 375 -0.53 -1.26 23.69
CA ILE A 375 0.05 -2.17 24.69
C ILE A 375 1.28 -2.87 24.12
N ILE A 376 2.29 -3.11 24.94
CA ILE A 376 3.45 -3.91 24.56
C ILE A 376 3.08 -5.40 24.72
N PRO A 377 3.22 -6.26 23.71
CA PRO A 377 2.90 -7.69 23.81
C PRO A 377 3.73 -8.44 24.86
N ALA A 378 3.17 -9.45 25.51
CA ALA A 378 3.83 -10.23 26.56
C ALA A 378 5.16 -10.85 26.12
N PHE A 379 5.24 -11.31 24.87
CA PHE A 379 6.47 -11.84 24.29
C PHE A 379 7.62 -10.81 24.31
N CYS A 380 7.34 -9.54 24.03
CA CYS A 380 8.34 -8.48 24.00
C CYS A 380 8.94 -8.16 25.38
N PHE A 381 8.27 -8.48 26.49
CA PHE A 381 8.79 -8.29 27.86
C PHE A 381 9.84 -9.32 28.27
N ASN A 382 9.78 -10.52 27.69
CA ASN A 382 10.71 -11.62 27.96
C ASN A 382 11.86 -11.67 26.94
N CYS A 383 11.70 -11.04 25.77
CA CYS A 383 12.75 -10.97 24.76
C CYS A 383 13.98 -10.20 25.23
N TYR A 384 15.15 -10.74 24.87
CA TYR A 384 16.43 -10.04 24.94
C TYR A 384 16.98 -9.84 23.52
N LYS A 385 17.99 -8.99 23.39
CA LYS A 385 18.74 -8.83 22.15
C LYS A 385 20.22 -8.62 22.41
N VAL A 386 21.06 -9.32 21.67
CA VAL A 386 22.48 -9.04 21.55
C VAL A 386 22.66 -7.97 20.47
N GLN A 387 23.21 -6.81 20.84
CA GLN A 387 23.38 -5.67 19.93
C GLN A 387 24.86 -5.37 19.69
N ILE A 388 25.25 -5.16 18.43
CA ILE A 388 26.53 -4.56 18.03
C ILE A 388 26.24 -3.26 17.29
N GLU A 389 26.96 -2.20 17.65
CA GLU A 389 26.95 -0.92 16.93
C GLU A 389 28.32 -0.75 16.26
N THR A 390 28.37 -0.35 14.98
CA THR A 390 29.64 -0.14 14.28
C THR A 390 29.81 1.32 13.86
N ASN A 391 31.06 1.77 13.78
CA ASN A 391 31.41 3.16 13.42
C ASN A 391 31.67 3.33 11.91
N SER A 392 31.62 2.24 11.14
CA SER A 392 31.91 2.23 9.71
C SER A 392 31.01 1.27 8.93
N ILE A 393 30.67 1.63 7.68
CA ILE A 393 29.91 0.78 6.75
C ILE A 393 30.69 -0.48 6.38
N ILE A 394 32.02 -0.42 6.32
CA ILE A 394 32.87 -1.60 6.09
C ILE A 394 32.71 -2.62 7.21
N GLU A 395 32.83 -2.23 8.48
CA GLU A 395 32.60 -3.14 9.61
C GLU A 395 31.16 -3.64 9.64
N PHE A 396 30.18 -2.78 9.34
CA PHE A 396 28.78 -3.18 9.32
C PHE A 396 28.50 -4.30 8.30
N ILE A 397 29.08 -4.20 7.09
CA ILE A 397 28.97 -5.26 6.08
C ILE A 397 29.68 -6.55 6.54
N LYS A 398 30.79 -6.45 7.28
CA LYS A 398 31.41 -7.64 7.90
C LYS A 398 30.49 -8.30 8.94
N ILE A 399 29.80 -7.53 9.78
CA ILE A 399 28.79 -8.06 10.72
C ILE A 399 27.64 -8.74 9.96
N PHE A 400 27.16 -8.17 8.85
CA PHE A 400 26.19 -8.86 7.98
C PHE A 400 26.70 -10.20 7.46
N LEU A 401 27.96 -10.28 7.00
CA LEU A 401 28.57 -11.52 6.53
C LEU A 401 28.75 -12.57 7.63
N VAL A 402 28.99 -12.15 8.88
CA VAL A 402 28.96 -13.04 10.06
C VAL A 402 27.54 -13.53 10.32
N PHE A 403 26.54 -12.64 10.40
CA PHE A 403 25.14 -12.99 10.65
C PHE A 403 24.54 -13.93 9.59
N ASN A 404 25.00 -13.80 8.34
CA ASN A 404 24.59 -14.66 7.23
C ASN A 404 25.10 -16.12 7.37
N ARG A 405 26.13 -16.39 8.18
CA ARG A 405 26.68 -17.75 8.36
C ARG A 405 26.52 -18.32 9.77
N ILE A 406 26.48 -17.47 10.80
CA ILE A 406 26.44 -17.91 12.19
C ILE A 406 25.31 -18.93 12.40
N LYS A 407 25.68 -20.11 12.87
CA LYS A 407 24.75 -21.15 13.28
C LYS A 407 24.46 -20.93 14.76
N LEU A 408 23.19 -20.78 15.07
CA LEU A 408 22.66 -20.67 16.42
C LEU A 408 21.71 -21.85 16.61
N GLU A 409 21.72 -22.44 17.80
CA GLU A 409 20.92 -23.63 18.12
C GLU A 409 19.42 -23.32 18.02
N ASN A 410 19.03 -22.15 18.51
CA ASN A 410 17.66 -21.66 18.47
C ASN A 410 17.37 -20.84 17.20
N ASN A 411 16.09 -20.53 17.01
CA ASN A 411 15.58 -19.77 15.87
C ASN A 411 15.74 -18.25 16.05
N ASN A 412 16.95 -17.81 16.40
CA ASN A 412 17.23 -16.40 16.63
C ASN A 412 17.14 -15.60 15.33
N THR A 413 16.29 -14.57 15.35
CA THR A 413 16.24 -13.58 14.27
C THR A 413 17.45 -12.68 14.38
N ARG A 414 18.25 -12.63 13.32
CA ARG A 414 19.42 -11.75 13.16
C ARG A 414 19.02 -10.61 12.23
N LYS A 415 19.27 -9.36 12.62
CA LYS A 415 18.91 -8.15 11.88
C LYS A 415 20.13 -7.25 11.72
N CYS A 416 20.44 -6.85 10.50
CA CYS A 416 21.34 -5.74 10.22
C CYS A 416 20.50 -4.56 9.74
N MET A 417 20.60 -3.39 10.37
CA MET A 417 19.87 -2.18 9.96
C MET A 417 20.67 -0.89 10.11
N VAL A 418 20.28 0.13 9.34
CA VAL A 418 20.58 1.55 9.64
C VAL A 418 19.48 2.10 10.54
N GLU A 419 19.82 2.61 11.72
CA GLU A 419 18.86 3.26 12.64
C GLU A 419 18.71 4.74 12.31
N LEU A 420 17.75 5.10 11.46
CA LEU A 420 17.48 6.50 11.10
C LEU A 420 16.89 7.28 12.29
N ARG A 421 17.43 8.48 12.57
CA ARG A 421 16.95 9.39 13.63
C ARG A 421 16.71 10.80 13.05
N PRO A 422 15.62 11.51 13.40
CA PRO A 422 15.30 12.81 12.79
C PRO A 422 16.42 13.87 12.86
N ASN A 423 17.12 13.95 14.00
CA ASN A 423 18.00 15.08 14.34
C ASN A 423 19.48 14.71 14.53
N ILE A 424 19.86 13.44 14.31
CA ILE A 424 21.23 12.95 14.51
C ILE A 424 21.53 11.96 13.39
N PRO A 425 22.73 11.96 12.79
CA PRO A 425 23.19 10.83 11.97
C PRO A 425 22.92 9.50 12.69
N GLY A 426 22.11 8.67 12.05
CA GLY A 426 21.80 7.32 12.50
C GLY A 426 23.00 6.38 12.52
N PHE A 427 22.85 5.27 13.24
CA PHE A 427 23.92 4.31 13.49
C PHE A 427 23.70 2.98 12.77
N TYR A 428 24.79 2.29 12.44
CA TYR A 428 24.75 0.92 11.95
C TYR A 428 24.55 -0.06 13.11
N LYS A 429 23.59 -0.98 13.00
CA LYS A 429 23.26 -1.93 14.08
C LYS A 429 23.09 -3.36 13.58
N GLY A 430 23.84 -4.27 14.20
CA GLY A 430 23.55 -5.70 14.22
C GLY A 430 22.75 -6.04 15.48
N LEU A 431 21.65 -6.79 15.34
CA LEU A 431 20.86 -7.34 16.44
C LEU A 431 20.70 -8.85 16.27
N ILE A 432 20.76 -9.61 17.36
CA ILE A 432 20.30 -10.99 17.43
C ILE A 432 19.24 -11.06 18.55
N TYR A 433 18.02 -11.47 18.21
CA TYR A 433 16.91 -11.57 19.16
C TYR A 433 16.91 -12.93 19.86
N CYS A 434 16.70 -12.90 21.17
CA CYS A 434 16.88 -14.02 22.10
C CYS A 434 15.62 -14.23 22.96
N SER A 435 15.32 -15.49 23.30
CA SER A 435 14.17 -15.88 24.13
C SER A 435 14.32 -15.47 25.60
N ASP A 436 15.56 -15.44 26.09
CA ASP A 436 15.89 -15.21 27.49
C ASP A 436 17.30 -14.64 27.67
N LEU A 437 17.65 -14.35 28.92
CA LEU A 437 18.89 -13.68 29.30
C LEU A 437 20.12 -14.60 29.21
N ASN A 438 19.96 -15.90 29.50
CA ASN A 438 21.07 -16.85 29.49
C ASN A 438 21.49 -17.13 28.05
N GLU A 439 20.51 -17.35 27.16
CA GLU A 439 20.73 -17.44 25.73
C GLU A 439 21.41 -16.17 25.18
N ALA A 440 20.94 -14.98 25.58
CA ALA A 440 21.52 -13.72 25.14
C ALA A 440 23.00 -13.56 25.55
N TYR A 441 23.38 -13.94 26.77
CA TYR A 441 24.80 -13.91 27.18
C TYR A 441 25.64 -14.99 26.48
N LEU A 442 25.09 -16.19 26.25
CA LEU A 442 25.77 -17.24 25.50
C LEU A 442 26.07 -16.78 24.06
N ILE A 443 25.06 -16.24 23.37
CA ILE A 443 25.18 -15.71 22.02
C ILE A 443 26.13 -14.51 21.98
N SER A 444 26.07 -13.60 22.97
CA SER A 444 26.99 -12.45 23.08
C SER A 444 28.45 -12.91 23.17
N ASN A 445 28.76 -13.86 24.07
CA ASN A 445 30.11 -14.41 24.22
C ASN A 445 30.58 -15.14 22.95
N GLN A 446 29.73 -15.94 22.31
CA GLN A 446 30.06 -16.61 21.04
C GLN A 446 30.33 -15.61 19.92
N LEU A 447 29.49 -14.58 19.81
CA LEU A 447 29.55 -13.57 18.77
C LEU A 447 30.79 -12.67 18.89
N ASP A 448 31.16 -12.25 20.09
CA ASP A 448 32.36 -11.44 20.33
C ASP A 448 33.63 -12.23 19.98
N ASN A 449 33.69 -13.52 20.31
CA ASN A 449 34.78 -14.41 19.89
C ASN A 449 34.87 -14.53 18.36
N ILE A 450 33.73 -14.68 17.66
CA ILE A 450 33.69 -14.72 16.19
C ILE A 450 34.13 -13.38 15.59
N ILE A 451 33.74 -12.24 16.18
CA ILE A 451 34.13 -10.91 15.70
C ILE A 451 35.63 -10.69 15.89
N GLN A 452 36.18 -11.01 17.05
CA GLN A 452 37.61 -10.88 17.31
C GLN A 452 38.44 -11.73 16.33
N LYS A 453 37.99 -12.94 16.01
CA LYS A 453 38.66 -13.86 15.09
C LYS A 453 38.51 -13.48 13.62
N ASN A 454 37.28 -13.25 13.16
CA ASN A 454 36.94 -13.11 11.73
C ASN A 454 36.90 -11.65 11.26
N VAL A 455 36.65 -10.68 12.15
CA VAL A 455 36.60 -9.24 11.82
C VAL A 455 37.85 -8.51 12.29
N ARG A 456 38.51 -8.98 13.36
CA ARG A 456 39.66 -8.34 14.02
C ARG A 456 39.39 -6.88 14.38
N SER A 457 38.26 -6.63 15.03
CA SER A 457 37.89 -5.32 15.56
C SER A 457 37.51 -5.45 17.03
N ASN A 458 37.85 -4.44 17.83
CA ASN A 458 37.55 -4.38 19.27
C ASN A 458 36.06 -4.09 19.57
N LEU A 459 35.16 -4.45 18.64
CA LEU A 459 33.72 -4.35 18.79
C LEU A 459 33.26 -5.38 19.82
N GLN A 460 32.54 -4.92 20.83
CA GLN A 460 31.89 -5.76 21.83
C GLN A 460 30.39 -5.71 21.62
N SER A 461 29.72 -6.85 21.78
CA SER A 461 28.26 -6.90 21.81
C SER A 461 27.72 -6.49 23.18
N ILE A 462 26.49 -5.97 23.18
CA ILE A 462 25.80 -5.51 24.38
C ILE A 462 24.46 -6.22 24.45
N VAL A 463 24.27 -7.00 25.51
CA VAL A 463 22.96 -7.59 25.84
C VAL A 463 22.02 -6.47 26.32
N LYS A 464 20.85 -6.35 25.69
CA LYS A 464 19.80 -5.36 26.01
C LYS A 464 18.44 -6.04 26.08
N ARG A 465 17.48 -5.45 26.80
CA ARG A 465 16.13 -5.99 26.94
C ARG A 465 15.18 -5.46 25.84
N GLY A 466 14.43 -6.36 25.23
CA GLY A 466 13.31 -6.08 24.33
C GLY A 466 13.59 -5.24 23.09
N CYS A 467 12.51 -4.88 22.38
CA CYS A 467 12.55 -3.87 21.32
C CYS A 467 12.66 -2.46 21.92
N SER A 468 13.66 -1.69 21.47
CA SER A 468 13.96 -0.35 21.97
C SER A 468 13.02 0.75 21.46
N GLU A 469 12.04 0.39 20.62
CA GLU A 469 11.16 1.33 19.92
C GLU A 469 10.02 1.85 20.82
N PHE A 470 9.67 1.12 21.89
CA PHE A 470 8.54 1.46 22.78
C PHE A 470 8.84 2.55 23.82
N GLN A 471 10.11 2.90 24.06
CA GLN A 471 10.51 3.85 25.12
C GLN A 471 9.95 5.28 24.93
N LYS A 472 9.43 5.62 23.75
CA LYS A 472 8.78 6.91 23.48
C LYS A 472 7.33 6.96 23.92
N GLU A 473 6.60 5.87 23.80
CA GLU A 473 5.18 5.79 24.19
C GLU A 473 5.01 5.29 25.63
N PHE A 474 6.00 4.55 26.16
CA PHE A 474 6.00 4.01 27.53
C PHE A 474 7.29 4.42 28.27
N PRO A 475 7.32 5.58 28.94
CA PRO A 475 8.50 6.04 29.67
C PRO A 475 8.94 5.10 30.79
N GLU A 476 8.00 4.47 31.50
CA GLU A 476 8.28 3.48 32.55
C GLU A 476 9.01 2.24 32.01
N TYR A 477 8.75 1.85 30.75
CA TYR A 477 9.46 0.79 30.06
C TYR A 477 10.96 1.09 29.88
N LYS A 478 11.36 2.37 29.92
CA LYS A 478 12.78 2.79 29.91
C LYS A 478 13.47 2.53 31.26
N GLU A 479 12.74 2.49 32.36
CA GLU A 479 13.30 2.19 33.69
C GLU A 479 13.51 0.68 33.87
N ILE A 480 12.53 -0.12 33.39
CA ILE A 480 12.56 -1.59 33.35
C ILE A 480 13.65 -2.13 32.39
N ASN A 481 14.11 -1.30 31.44
CA ASN A 481 15.14 -1.64 30.46
C ASN A 481 16.56 -1.21 30.89
N ARG A 482 16.79 -0.98 32.19
CA ARG A 482 18.13 -0.64 32.69
C ARG A 482 19.00 -1.90 32.83
N PHE A 483 18.77 -2.79 33.81
CA PHE A 483 19.60 -4.00 34.01
C PHE A 483 18.86 -5.16 34.70
N GLY A 484 19.25 -6.41 34.40
CA GLY A 484 18.97 -7.60 35.23
C GLY A 484 17.76 -8.47 34.81
N SER A 485 17.58 -9.56 35.56
CA SER A 485 16.59 -10.64 35.36
C SER A 485 15.18 -10.32 35.90
N GLN A 486 14.79 -9.04 35.93
CA GLN A 486 13.52 -8.60 36.51
C GLN A 486 12.31 -9.20 35.76
N THR A 487 11.72 -10.26 36.31
CA THR A 487 10.45 -10.83 35.85
C THR A 487 9.34 -9.82 36.08
N MET A 488 8.61 -9.48 35.02
CA MET A 488 7.49 -8.55 35.11
C MET A 488 6.17 -9.33 35.09
N GLU A 489 5.28 -9.05 36.05
CA GLU A 489 3.91 -9.55 35.95
C GLU A 489 3.20 -8.85 34.78
N TYR A 490 2.90 -9.62 33.73
CA TYR A 490 2.19 -9.08 32.58
C TYR A 490 0.74 -8.79 32.94
N ASN A 491 0.32 -7.54 32.80
CA ASN A 491 -1.00 -7.05 33.18
C ASN A 491 -2.12 -7.96 32.62
N LYS A 492 -3.01 -8.44 33.50
CA LYS A 492 -4.14 -9.32 33.14
C LYS A 492 -5.06 -8.70 32.08
N GLU A 493 -5.24 -7.38 32.10
CA GLU A 493 -6.05 -6.67 31.12
C GLU A 493 -5.35 -6.59 29.75
N TRP A 494 -4.04 -6.34 29.73
CA TRP A 494 -3.26 -6.41 28.50
C TRP A 494 -3.28 -7.83 27.92
N ARG A 495 -3.24 -8.87 28.77
CA ARG A 495 -3.39 -10.27 28.35
C ARG A 495 -4.79 -10.55 27.78
N ARG A 496 -5.84 -9.92 28.32
CA ARG A 496 -7.21 -10.01 27.78
C ARG A 496 -7.27 -9.42 26.37
N ILE A 497 -6.68 -8.23 26.19
CA ILE A 497 -6.60 -7.54 24.88
C ILE A 497 -5.78 -8.35 23.86
N GLU A 498 -4.63 -8.91 24.24
CA GLU A 498 -3.86 -9.82 23.37
C GLU A 498 -4.69 -11.05 22.96
N ASN A 499 -5.31 -11.72 23.93
CA ASN A 499 -6.16 -12.89 23.67
C ASN A 499 -7.37 -12.54 22.78
N GLU A 500 -7.92 -11.32 22.87
CA GLU A 500 -9.02 -10.85 22.03
C GLU A 500 -8.58 -10.46 20.62
N ALA A 501 -7.36 -9.95 20.46
CA ALA A 501 -6.75 -9.84 19.14
C ALA A 501 -6.59 -11.24 18.53
N ASP A 502 -5.98 -12.17 19.24
CA ASP A 502 -5.65 -13.52 18.74
C ASP A 502 -6.87 -14.36 18.37
N LYS A 503 -8.00 -14.23 19.08
CA LYS A 503 -9.29 -14.86 18.71
C LYS A 503 -9.75 -14.51 17.29
N GLY A 504 -9.26 -13.41 16.70
CA GLY A 504 -9.56 -13.00 15.33
C GLY A 504 -8.67 -13.64 14.26
N TYR A 505 -7.43 -13.98 14.58
CA TYR A 505 -6.43 -14.40 13.60
C TYR A 505 -6.20 -15.90 13.69
N GLY A 506 -6.73 -16.65 12.72
CA GLY A 506 -6.32 -18.04 12.51
C GLY A 506 -4.82 -18.12 12.26
N ASN A 507 -4.19 -19.27 12.58
CA ASN A 507 -2.74 -19.51 12.50
C ASN A 507 -2.06 -18.67 11.41
N TRP A 508 -1.40 -17.59 11.83
CA TRP A 508 -0.44 -16.87 11.01
C TRP A 508 0.51 -17.93 10.45
N GLY A 509 0.53 -18.06 9.12
CA GLY A 509 0.92 -19.32 8.50
C GLY A 509 2.38 -19.70 8.75
N LYS A 510 2.71 -20.94 8.38
CA LYS A 510 4.07 -21.46 8.54
C LYS A 510 5.06 -20.48 7.93
N SER A 511 5.92 -19.92 8.76
CA SER A 511 6.90 -18.96 8.33
C SER A 511 8.15 -19.64 7.79
N HIS A 512 8.93 -18.91 7.01
CA HIS A 512 9.93 -19.50 6.14
C HIS A 512 11.34 -19.15 6.58
N LYS A 513 12.20 -20.17 6.65
CA LYS A 513 13.64 -20.03 6.83
C LYS A 513 14.21 -19.02 5.84
N THR A 514 14.98 -18.05 6.32
CA THR A 514 15.74 -17.19 5.39
C THR A 514 16.88 -17.99 4.77
N ILE A 515 17.06 -17.88 3.46
CA ILE A 515 18.20 -18.51 2.79
C ILE A 515 19.47 -17.76 3.19
N ASN A 516 20.50 -18.49 3.61
CA ASN A 516 21.80 -17.96 4.04
C ASN A 516 22.72 -17.60 2.86
N GLU A 517 22.15 -17.20 1.72
CA GLU A 517 22.88 -16.87 0.50
C GLU A 517 22.88 -15.36 0.26
N PHE A 518 23.82 -14.88 -0.55
CA PHE A 518 23.85 -13.50 -0.96
C PHE A 518 22.95 -13.29 -2.17
N ASN A 519 21.76 -12.75 -1.92
CA ASN A 519 20.73 -12.62 -2.96
C ASN A 519 20.59 -11.18 -3.46
N LEU A 520 19.83 -10.99 -4.56
CA LEU A 520 19.60 -9.68 -5.18
C LEU A 520 19.01 -8.67 -4.18
N ASN A 521 18.12 -9.11 -3.29
CA ASN A 521 17.54 -8.25 -2.24
C ASN A 521 18.62 -7.69 -1.30
N ASN A 522 19.60 -8.52 -0.90
CA ASN A 522 20.69 -8.07 -0.02
C ASN A 522 21.55 -7.01 -0.71
N PHE A 523 21.86 -7.20 -2.00
CA PHE A 523 22.60 -6.19 -2.77
C PHE A 523 21.83 -4.87 -2.87
N LEU A 524 20.53 -4.90 -3.16
CA LEU A 524 19.69 -3.69 -3.22
C LEU A 524 19.67 -2.94 -1.86
N ILE A 525 19.59 -3.66 -0.74
CA ILE A 525 19.62 -3.06 0.59
C ILE A 525 21.02 -2.53 0.95
N MET A 526 22.09 -3.23 0.56
CA MET A 526 23.46 -2.74 0.72
C MET A 526 23.72 -1.44 -0.07
N ARG A 527 23.12 -1.27 -1.26
CA ARG A 527 23.18 0.02 -1.98
C ARG A 527 22.60 1.17 -1.16
N ASN A 528 21.50 0.94 -0.44
CA ASN A 528 20.92 1.94 0.47
C ASN A 528 21.82 2.23 1.66
N TRP A 529 22.46 1.22 2.25
CA TRP A 529 23.44 1.42 3.33
C TRP A 529 24.65 2.24 2.86
N LEU A 530 25.12 2.05 1.63
CA LEU A 530 26.22 2.82 1.05
C LEU A 530 25.82 4.26 0.71
N ALA A 531 24.63 4.46 0.12
CA ALA A 531 24.10 5.80 -0.12
C ALA A 531 23.91 6.59 1.19
N TYR A 532 23.47 5.90 2.24
CA TYR A 532 23.40 6.44 3.59
C TYR A 532 24.78 6.79 4.15
N ALA A 533 25.75 5.88 4.07
CA ALA A 533 27.13 6.07 4.53
C ALA A 533 27.78 7.30 3.89
N HIS A 534 27.59 7.47 2.58
CA HIS A 534 28.05 8.66 1.85
C HIS A 534 27.42 9.94 2.41
N LYS A 535 26.09 9.94 2.61
CA LYS A 535 25.35 11.12 3.10
C LYS A 535 25.77 11.57 4.50
N ILE A 536 26.20 10.65 5.37
CA ILE A 536 26.71 10.99 6.72
C ILE A 536 28.22 11.23 6.79
N GLY A 537 28.94 11.18 5.66
CA GLY A 537 30.38 11.42 5.63
C GLY A 537 31.24 10.27 6.18
N ASP A 538 30.73 9.03 6.17
CA ASP A 538 31.48 7.84 6.60
C ASP A 538 32.66 7.58 5.65
N LYS A 539 33.86 7.97 6.09
CA LYS A 539 35.09 7.87 5.29
C LYS A 539 35.43 6.45 4.85
N SER A 540 34.89 5.40 5.49
CA SER A 540 35.15 4.02 5.06
C SER A 540 34.53 3.70 3.70
N ILE A 541 33.54 4.49 3.23
CA ILE A 541 32.96 4.31 1.89
C ILE A 541 33.95 4.59 0.75
N TYR A 542 34.98 5.42 0.98
CA TYR A 542 35.97 5.72 -0.07
C TYR A 542 36.90 4.53 -0.38
N LYS A 543 36.97 3.54 0.52
CA LYS A 543 37.56 2.22 0.21
C LYS A 543 36.73 1.45 -0.84
N ILE A 544 35.51 1.90 -1.13
CA ILE A 544 34.51 1.15 -1.90
C ILE A 544 34.54 1.50 -3.39
N SER A 545 34.53 2.78 -3.75
CA SER A 545 34.99 3.36 -5.03
C SER A 545 34.32 4.72 -5.23
N GLU A 546 35.04 5.68 -5.79
CA GLU A 546 34.51 7.00 -6.13
C GLU A 546 33.45 6.94 -7.26
N GLU A 547 33.51 5.95 -8.16
CA GLU A 547 32.48 5.77 -9.20
C GLU A 547 31.09 5.43 -8.63
N ILE A 548 31.05 4.80 -7.45
CA ILE A 548 29.81 4.32 -6.83
C ILE A 548 28.96 5.49 -6.33
N ILE A 549 29.61 6.58 -5.90
CA ILE A 549 28.97 7.77 -5.32
C ILE A 549 28.05 8.48 -6.32
N LYS A 550 28.41 8.48 -7.62
CA LYS A 550 27.60 9.07 -8.70
C LYS A 550 26.32 8.28 -9.00
N GLY A 551 26.15 7.08 -8.46
CA GLY A 551 24.96 6.23 -8.66
C GLY A 551 23.99 6.18 -7.48
N THR A 552 24.24 6.94 -6.41
CA THR A 552 23.55 6.81 -5.10
C THR A 552 22.64 7.98 -4.70
N GLU A 553 22.42 8.97 -5.57
CA GLU A 553 21.65 10.19 -5.30
C GLU A 553 20.17 9.97 -4.88
N LYS A 554 19.65 8.76 -5.04
CA LYS A 554 18.24 8.41 -4.83
C LYS A 554 17.87 7.87 -3.45
N PHE A 555 18.77 7.82 -2.48
CA PHE A 555 18.35 7.43 -1.12
C PHE A 555 17.41 8.49 -0.54
N LYS A 556 16.11 8.22 -0.63
CA LYS A 556 15.05 8.99 0.00
C LYS A 556 15.12 8.79 1.50
N TYR A 557 16.04 9.50 2.13
CA TYR A 557 15.91 9.88 3.52
C TYR A 557 14.54 10.55 3.65
N LEU A 558 13.59 9.87 4.30
CA LEU A 558 12.38 10.53 4.76
C LEU A 558 12.82 11.59 5.77
N ASN A 559 13.05 12.81 5.28
CA ASN A 559 12.65 13.99 6.01
C ASN A 559 11.16 13.77 6.30
N ARG A 560 10.84 13.19 7.47
CA ARG A 560 9.59 13.52 8.13
C ARG A 560 9.67 15.04 8.31
N SER A 561 8.94 15.75 7.46
CA SER A 561 8.80 17.18 7.57
C SER A 561 8.41 17.47 9.01
N ILE A 562 9.26 18.24 9.69
CA ILE A 562 8.83 18.92 10.89
C ILE A 562 7.85 19.96 10.36
N ASN A 563 6.56 19.62 10.42
CA ASN A 563 5.52 20.62 10.31
C ASN A 563 5.74 21.55 11.51
N THR A 564 6.18 22.77 11.20
CA THR A 564 6.05 23.95 12.06
C THR A 564 4.59 24.21 12.36
#